data_AF-A0A220UCM9-F1
#
_entry.id   AF-A0A220UCM9-F1
#
_cell.length_a   1.000
_cell.length_b   1.000
_cell.length_c   1.000
_cell.angle_alpha   90.00
_cell.angle_beta   90.00
_cell.angle_gamma   90.00
#
_symmetry.space_group_name_H-M   'P 1'
#
loop_
_entity.id
_entity.type
_entity.pdbx_description
1 polymer ?
#
loop_
_entity_poly.entity_id
_entity_poly.type
_entity_poly.pdbx_seq_one_letter_code
_entity_poly.pdbx_strand_id
1 'polypeptide(L)'
;MDPAPIRGRRPALPPPCILVVNAHAACRGAPATAHPAPPGGPVDSLTVQIIVTVLVGLAYAVGLSGIVVPVLPGTITIVIASLVWAIVIGGWTGWVMFSIVLLLGAIGMTTSYVLTGRRLHAAEVPMWPIYVAIASGIVGIFVIPFVGLPLGFLLGLYICEALRQQDWRKGFTSAWIAMKALGTGILIEFSLAMLSTITFAVAVLVHFVTA
;
A
#
# COMPACT_ATOMS: atom_id res chain seq x y z
N MET A 1 42.69 72.31 47.73
CA MET A 1 41.85 71.15 48.09
C MET A 1 41.05 70.81 46.86
N ASP A 2 41.41 69.70 46.21
CA ASP A 2 40.97 69.33 44.85
C ASP A 2 40.13 68.04 44.97
N PRO A 3 38.87 67.97 44.50
CA PRO A 3 38.07 66.76 44.65
C PRO A 3 38.37 65.75 43.54
N ALA A 4 38.64 64.51 43.94
CA ALA A 4 38.99 63.37 43.09
C ALA A 4 37.87 62.98 42.10
N PRO A 5 38.20 62.40 40.93
CA PRO A 5 37.21 62.01 39.93
C PRO A 5 36.47 60.72 40.32
N ILE A 6 35.14 60.74 40.26
CA ILE A 6 34.28 59.59 40.52
C ILE A 6 34.41 58.58 39.36
N ARG A 7 35.11 57.48 39.62
CA ARG A 7 35.25 56.33 38.72
C ARG A 7 33.89 55.65 38.55
N GLY A 8 33.23 55.86 37.41
CA GLY A 8 31.99 55.19 37.05
C GLY A 8 32.12 53.66 37.09
N ARG A 9 31.22 52.98 37.81
CA ARG A 9 31.07 51.53 37.75
C ARG A 9 30.61 51.15 36.34
N ARG A 10 31.41 50.38 35.61
CA ARG A 10 30.89 49.65 34.45
C ARG A 10 29.91 48.59 34.97
N PRO A 11 28.71 48.44 34.38
CA PRO A 11 27.84 47.33 34.71
C PRO A 11 28.58 46.02 34.38
N ALA A 12 28.55 45.08 35.33
CA ALA A 12 29.12 43.75 35.14
C ALA A 12 28.42 43.07 33.95
N LEU A 13 29.18 42.68 32.94
CA LEU A 13 28.67 41.89 31.83
C LEU A 13 28.20 40.53 32.40
N PRO A 14 26.95 40.10 32.16
CA PRO A 14 26.50 38.81 32.66
C PRO A 14 27.33 37.67 32.02
N PRO A 15 27.53 36.55 32.73
CA PRO A 15 28.22 35.39 32.18
C PRO A 15 27.52 34.90 30.90
N PRO A 16 28.26 34.30 29.94
CA PRO A 16 27.73 33.94 28.62
C PRO A 16 26.46 33.06 28.69
N CYS A 17 26.29 32.26 29.74
CA CYS A 17 25.08 31.45 29.94
C CYS A 17 23.80 32.28 30.16
N ILE A 18 23.85 33.45 30.79
CA ILE A 18 22.66 34.27 31.08
C ILE A 18 22.19 35.02 29.82
N LEU A 19 23.12 35.43 28.94
CA LEU A 19 22.78 36.09 27.69
C LEU A 19 22.03 35.15 26.73
N VAL A 20 22.44 33.87 26.65
CA VAL A 20 21.79 32.86 25.81
C VAL A 20 20.36 32.58 26.28
N VAL A 21 20.12 32.48 27.59
CA VAL A 21 18.77 32.27 28.14
C VAL A 21 17.85 33.46 27.83
N ASN A 22 18.37 34.69 27.88
CA ASN A 22 17.56 35.87 27.63
C ASN A 22 17.29 36.12 26.12
N ALA A 23 18.20 35.69 25.23
CA ALA A 23 17.97 35.71 23.79
C ALA A 23 16.79 34.78 23.39
N HIS A 24 16.65 33.62 24.04
CA HIS A 24 15.49 32.73 23.84
C HIS A 24 14.17 33.34 24.36
N ALA A 25 14.22 34.20 25.37
CA ALA A 25 13.03 34.90 25.88
C ALA A 25 12.63 36.09 24.98
N ALA A 26 13.60 36.84 24.45
CA ALA A 26 13.37 38.00 23.59
C ALA A 26 12.73 37.63 22.23
N CYS A 27 13.06 36.46 21.66
CA CYS A 27 12.46 36.00 20.41
C CYS A 27 10.97 35.60 20.51
N ARG A 28 10.40 35.43 21.71
CA ARG A 28 8.97 35.08 21.87
C ARG A 28 8.02 36.27 21.68
N GLY A 29 8.53 37.49 21.56
CA GLY A 29 7.73 38.72 21.49
C GLY A 29 7.67 39.42 20.13
N ALA A 30 8.30 38.88 19.08
CA ALA A 30 8.25 39.50 17.75
C ALA A 30 6.88 39.23 17.10
N PRO A 31 6.08 40.27 16.77
CA PRO A 31 4.86 40.07 16.00
C PRO A 31 5.26 39.52 14.63
N ALA A 32 4.78 38.31 14.32
CA ALA A 32 4.95 37.70 13.01
C ALA A 32 4.41 38.66 11.95
N THR A 33 5.30 39.27 11.17
CA THR A 33 4.92 40.01 9.97
C THR A 33 4.27 39.00 9.03
N ALA A 34 2.95 39.07 8.93
CA ALA A 34 2.17 38.28 8.01
C ALA A 34 2.61 38.63 6.58
N HIS A 35 3.49 37.81 6.02
CA HIS A 35 3.78 37.84 4.61
C HIS A 35 2.49 37.43 3.88
N PRO A 36 1.90 38.28 3.02
CA PRO A 36 0.76 37.84 2.22
C PRO A 36 1.22 36.68 1.34
N ALA A 37 0.51 35.55 1.45
CA ALA A 37 0.77 34.37 0.65
C ALA A 37 0.56 34.69 -0.84
N PRO A 38 1.40 34.16 -1.74
CA PRO A 38 1.23 34.37 -3.18
C PRO A 38 -0.15 33.83 -3.64
N PRO A 39 -0.88 34.55 -4.52
CA PRO A 39 -2.20 34.16 -5.02
C PRO A 39 -2.15 33.07 -6.11
N GLY A 40 -1.20 32.15 -5.97
CA GLY A 40 -1.11 30.91 -6.72
C GLY A 40 -0.77 29.82 -5.72
N GLY A 41 -1.77 29.38 -4.96
CA GLY A 41 -1.57 28.33 -3.97
C GLY A 41 -1.03 27.08 -4.68
N PRO A 42 0.01 26.40 -4.14
CA PRO A 42 0.22 25.01 -4.52
C PRO A 42 -1.10 24.32 -4.23
N VAL A 43 -1.70 23.67 -5.24
CA VAL A 43 -2.92 22.84 -5.14
C VAL A 43 -3.25 22.50 -3.69
N ASP A 44 -4.41 22.92 -3.19
CA ASP A 44 -4.77 22.84 -1.77
C ASP A 44 -4.32 21.48 -1.21
N SER A 45 -3.64 21.44 -0.06
CA SER A 45 -3.09 20.18 0.47
C SER A 45 -4.14 19.06 0.51
N LEU A 46 -5.41 19.42 0.75
CA LEU A 46 -6.56 18.54 0.65
C LEU A 46 -6.79 17.98 -0.77
N THR A 47 -6.74 18.85 -1.79
CA THR A 47 -6.84 18.48 -3.21
C THR A 47 -5.75 17.48 -3.60
N VAL A 48 -4.50 17.69 -3.16
CA VAL A 48 -3.40 16.73 -3.41
C VAL A 48 -3.66 15.38 -2.75
N GLN A 49 -4.09 15.37 -1.47
CA GLN A 49 -4.38 14.14 -0.73
C GLN A 49 -5.51 13.33 -1.37
N ILE A 50 -6.57 13.99 -1.84
CA ILE A 50 -7.69 13.34 -2.54
C ILE A 50 -7.21 12.74 -3.87
N ILE A 51 -6.49 13.52 -4.69
CA ILE A 51 -6.00 13.05 -5.99
C ILE A 51 -5.10 11.82 -5.82
N VAL A 52 -4.15 11.87 -4.89
CA VAL A 52 -3.22 10.77 -4.64
C VAL A 52 -3.97 9.53 -4.13
N THR A 53 -4.93 9.69 -3.23
CA THR A 53 -5.73 8.57 -2.73
C THR A 53 -6.52 7.89 -3.85
N VAL A 54 -7.12 8.68 -4.75
CA VAL A 54 -7.85 8.15 -5.92
C VAL A 54 -6.90 7.42 -6.88
N LEU A 55 -5.75 8.00 -7.19
CA LEU A 55 -4.75 7.37 -8.06
C LEU A 55 -4.23 6.05 -7.48
N VAL A 56 -3.99 6.00 -6.17
CA VAL A 56 -3.58 4.78 -5.48
C VAL A 56 -4.69 3.75 -5.49
N GLY A 57 -5.95 4.14 -5.25
CA GLY A 57 -7.11 3.25 -5.37
C GLY A 57 -7.24 2.65 -6.78
N LEU A 58 -7.00 3.43 -7.83
CA LEU A 58 -6.96 2.94 -9.21
C LEU A 58 -5.77 1.98 -9.43
N ALA A 59 -4.60 2.30 -8.90
CA ALA A 59 -3.43 1.41 -8.97
C ALA A 59 -3.67 0.07 -8.26
N TYR A 60 -4.44 0.05 -7.17
CA TYR A 60 -4.90 -1.18 -6.53
C TYR A 60 -5.83 -2.00 -7.43
N ALA A 61 -6.78 -1.35 -8.12
CA ALA A 61 -7.64 -2.03 -9.08
C ALA A 61 -6.84 -2.64 -10.25
N VAL A 62 -5.84 -1.91 -10.76
CA VAL A 62 -4.91 -2.41 -11.78
C VAL A 62 -4.06 -3.55 -11.23
N GLY A 63 -3.56 -3.45 -9.99
CA GLY A 63 -2.80 -4.51 -9.32
C GLY A 63 -3.61 -5.79 -9.15
N LEU A 64 -4.86 -5.69 -8.72
CA LEU A 64 -5.80 -6.83 -8.66
C LEU A 64 -6.06 -7.43 -10.04
N SER A 65 -6.23 -6.59 -11.06
CA SER A 65 -6.40 -7.04 -12.45
C SER A 65 -5.14 -7.73 -12.99
N GLY A 66 -3.94 -7.27 -12.59
CA GLY A 66 -2.66 -7.88 -12.94
C GLY A 66 -2.38 -9.22 -12.26
N ILE A 67 -3.01 -9.49 -11.11
CA ILE A 67 -2.99 -10.82 -10.49
C ILE A 67 -3.84 -11.80 -11.31
N VAL A 68 -4.96 -11.32 -11.87
CA VAL A 68 -5.88 -12.13 -12.69
C VAL A 68 -5.32 -12.37 -14.10
N VAL A 69 -4.74 -11.34 -14.71
CA VAL A 69 -4.06 -11.41 -16.00
C VAL A 69 -2.57 -11.20 -15.74
N PRO A 70 -1.73 -12.26 -15.69
CA PRO A 70 -0.34 -12.20 -15.24
C PRO A 70 0.62 -11.49 -16.23
N VAL A 71 0.17 -10.42 -16.88
CA VAL A 71 0.96 -9.54 -17.76
C VAL A 71 1.69 -8.46 -16.96
N LEU A 72 1.15 -8.05 -15.81
CA LEU A 72 1.80 -7.15 -14.86
C LEU A 72 1.92 -7.84 -13.50
N PRO A 73 3.10 -7.87 -12.85
CA PRO A 73 3.24 -8.36 -11.48
C PRO A 73 2.44 -7.45 -10.53
N GLY A 74 1.18 -7.83 -10.28
CA GLY A 74 0.19 -7.02 -9.57
C GLY A 74 0.58 -6.73 -8.12
N THR A 75 1.20 -7.70 -7.45
CA THR A 75 1.67 -7.56 -6.05
C THR A 75 2.73 -6.46 -5.92
N ILE A 76 3.64 -6.34 -6.89
CA ILE A 76 4.64 -5.26 -6.92
C ILE A 76 3.95 -3.91 -7.11
N THR A 77 2.94 -3.86 -7.99
CA THR A 77 2.15 -2.65 -8.24
C THR A 77 1.45 -2.16 -6.97
N ILE A 78 0.84 -3.07 -6.20
CA ILE A 78 0.18 -2.79 -4.91
C ILE A 78 1.17 -2.23 -3.88
N VAL A 79 2.35 -2.85 -3.76
CA VAL A 79 3.39 -2.39 -2.82
C VAL A 79 3.92 -1.02 -3.20
N ILE A 80 4.16 -0.75 -4.49
CA ILE A 80 4.60 0.58 -4.96
C ILE A 80 3.51 1.62 -4.72
N ALA A 81 2.26 1.31 -5.04
CA ALA A 81 1.13 2.23 -4.84
C ALA A 81 0.95 2.60 -3.36
N SER A 82 1.04 1.62 -2.45
CA SER A 82 0.96 1.87 -1.01
C SER A 82 2.14 2.68 -0.48
N LEU A 83 3.36 2.48 -1.02
CA LEU A 83 4.51 3.30 -0.67
C LEU A 83 4.31 4.77 -1.09
N VAL A 84 3.85 5.01 -2.32
CA VAL A 84 3.55 6.37 -2.81
C VAL A 84 2.52 7.04 -1.91
N TRP A 85 1.46 6.32 -1.55
CA TRP A 85 0.45 6.83 -0.63
C TRP A 85 1.04 7.20 0.74
N ALA A 86 1.85 6.32 1.33
CA ALA A 86 2.46 6.54 2.64
C ALA A 86 3.44 7.73 2.65
N ILE A 87 4.19 7.95 1.57
CA ILE A 87 5.11 9.09 1.45
C ILE A 87 4.33 10.41 1.36
N VAL A 88 3.25 10.45 0.58
CA VAL A 88 2.50 11.68 0.33
C VAL A 88 1.58 12.05 1.49
N ILE A 89 0.86 11.08 2.05
CA ILE A 89 -0.02 11.29 3.21
C ILE A 89 0.81 11.49 4.48
N GLY A 90 1.91 10.74 4.62
CA GLY A 90 2.74 10.76 5.81
C GLY A 90 2.00 10.28 7.07
N GLY A 91 2.60 10.57 8.23
CA GLY A 91 1.99 10.24 9.53
C GLY A 91 1.97 8.76 9.89
N TRP A 92 1.59 8.46 11.13
CA TRP A 92 1.62 7.10 11.68
C TRP A 92 0.75 6.12 10.88
N THR A 93 -0.45 6.55 10.46
CA THR A 93 -1.41 5.74 9.70
C THR A 93 -0.84 5.27 8.36
N GLY A 94 -0.19 6.15 7.60
CA GLY A 94 0.41 5.84 6.30
C GLY A 94 1.52 4.78 6.41
N TRP A 95 2.43 4.94 7.38
CA TRP A 95 3.55 4.02 7.58
C TRP A 95 3.13 2.65 8.09
N VAL A 96 2.14 2.58 8.99
CA VAL A 96 1.59 1.31 9.48
C VAL A 96 0.90 0.54 8.34
N MET A 97 0.08 1.23 7.54
CA MET A 97 -0.57 0.62 6.39
C MET A 97 0.44 0.09 5.38
N PHE A 98 1.45 0.89 5.01
CA PHE A 98 2.50 0.44 4.09
C PHE A 98 3.24 -0.78 4.65
N SER A 99 3.57 -0.80 5.94
CA SER A 99 4.26 -1.93 6.57
C SER A 99 3.45 -3.22 6.49
N ILE A 100 2.13 -3.15 6.76
CA ILE A 100 1.22 -4.30 6.63
C ILE A 100 1.17 -4.77 5.17
N VAL A 101 1.00 -3.85 4.23
CA VAL A 101 0.90 -4.18 2.79
C VAL A 101 2.21 -4.75 2.26
N LEU A 102 3.35 -4.22 2.69
CA LEU A 102 4.67 -4.74 2.34
C LEU A 102 4.85 -6.17 2.85
N LEU A 103 4.44 -6.46 4.10
CA LEU A 103 4.48 -7.81 4.66
C LEU A 103 3.58 -8.79 3.88
N LEU A 104 2.33 -8.39 3.60
CA LEU A 104 1.41 -9.20 2.79
C LEU A 104 1.98 -9.45 1.39
N GLY A 105 2.54 -8.43 0.75
CA GLY A 105 3.17 -8.53 -0.57
C GLY A 105 4.42 -9.41 -0.56
N ALA A 106 5.26 -9.31 0.48
CA ALA A 106 6.44 -10.15 0.64
C ALA A 106 6.07 -11.63 0.86
N ILE A 107 5.02 -11.91 1.65
CA ILE A 107 4.48 -13.26 1.83
C ILE A 107 3.93 -13.80 0.50
N GLY A 108 3.22 -12.97 -0.26
CA GLY A 108 2.71 -13.34 -1.58
C GLY A 108 3.83 -13.69 -2.55
N MET A 109 4.81 -12.79 -2.70
CA MET A 109 5.97 -13.00 -3.57
C MET A 109 6.81 -14.21 -3.16
N THR A 110 7.05 -14.43 -1.87
CA THR A 110 7.80 -15.61 -1.41
C THR A 110 7.03 -16.90 -1.66
N THR A 111 5.72 -16.91 -1.43
CA THR A 111 4.86 -18.06 -1.76
C THR A 111 4.92 -18.35 -3.25
N SER A 112 4.75 -17.34 -4.10
CA SER A 112 4.81 -17.48 -5.55
C SER A 112 6.21 -17.90 -6.01
N TYR A 113 7.30 -17.41 -5.41
CA TYR A 113 8.65 -17.83 -5.76
C TYR A 113 8.92 -19.31 -5.42
N VAL A 114 8.48 -19.75 -4.23
CA VAL A 114 8.63 -21.13 -3.75
C VAL A 114 7.77 -22.10 -4.56
N LEU A 115 6.54 -21.70 -4.95
CA LEU A 115 5.65 -22.53 -5.75
C LEU A 115 6.05 -22.55 -7.24
N THR A 116 6.44 -21.40 -7.81
CA THR A 116 6.71 -21.24 -9.25
C THR A 116 8.09 -21.76 -9.65
N GLY A 117 9.10 -21.64 -8.78
CA GLY A 117 10.44 -22.21 -8.99
C GLY A 117 10.45 -23.74 -9.14
N ARG A 118 9.42 -24.44 -8.65
CA ARG A 118 9.25 -25.90 -8.83
C ARG A 118 8.37 -26.28 -10.03
N ARG A 119 7.72 -25.31 -10.70
CA ARG A 119 6.58 -25.57 -11.61
C ARG A 119 6.77 -25.02 -13.03
N LEU A 120 7.84 -24.27 -13.30
CA LEU A 120 8.06 -23.55 -14.56
C LEU A 120 8.33 -24.45 -15.80
N HIS A 121 8.45 -25.77 -15.65
CA HIS A 121 8.73 -26.68 -16.78
C HIS A 121 7.54 -27.52 -17.26
N ALA A 122 6.34 -27.42 -16.68
CA ALA A 122 5.36 -28.51 -16.81
C ALA A 122 4.00 -28.20 -17.47
N ALA A 123 3.65 -26.96 -17.83
CA ALA A 123 2.28 -26.75 -18.33
C ALA A 123 2.13 -25.59 -19.32
N GLU A 124 2.01 -25.93 -20.61
CA GLU A 124 1.23 -25.14 -21.57
C GLU A 124 -0.25 -25.18 -21.13
N VAL A 125 -0.62 -24.30 -20.20
CA VAL A 125 -2.02 -24.17 -19.79
C VAL A 125 -2.74 -23.28 -20.81
N PRO A 126 -3.78 -23.78 -21.50
CA PRO A 126 -4.57 -22.97 -22.43
C PRO A 126 -5.24 -21.78 -21.70
N MET A 127 -5.45 -20.65 -22.39
CA MET A 127 -5.99 -19.41 -21.81
C MET A 127 -7.50 -19.49 -21.47
N TRP A 128 -8.22 -20.43 -22.08
CA TRP A 128 -9.69 -20.55 -21.95
C TRP A 128 -10.19 -20.83 -20.52
N PRO A 129 -9.62 -21.79 -19.76
CA PRO A 129 -9.96 -22.04 -18.36
C PRO A 129 -9.83 -20.81 -17.45
N ILE A 130 -8.89 -19.90 -17.75
CA ILE A 130 -8.68 -18.67 -16.98
C ILE A 130 -9.89 -17.75 -17.11
N TYR A 131 -10.45 -17.60 -18.32
CA TYR A 131 -11.66 -16.78 -18.52
C TYR A 131 -12.88 -17.34 -17.77
N VAL A 132 -13.03 -18.67 -17.73
CA VAL A 132 -14.13 -19.31 -16.97
C VAL A 132 -13.95 -19.13 -15.46
N ALA A 133 -12.70 -19.19 -14.97
CA ALA A 133 -12.38 -18.88 -13.58
C ALA A 133 -12.73 -17.44 -13.22
N ILE A 134 -12.38 -16.47 -14.07
CA ILE A 134 -12.73 -15.06 -13.88
C ILE A 134 -14.25 -14.88 -13.81
N ALA A 135 -14.99 -15.44 -14.77
CA ALA A 135 -16.45 -15.35 -14.79
C ALA A 135 -17.07 -15.96 -13.53
N SER A 136 -16.57 -17.11 -13.08
CA SER A 136 -17.05 -17.74 -11.84
C SER A 136 -16.67 -16.94 -10.58
N GLY A 137 -15.50 -16.30 -10.55
CA GLY A 137 -15.12 -15.36 -9.49
C GLY A 137 -16.04 -14.14 -9.42
N ILE A 138 -16.43 -13.59 -10.57
CA ILE A 138 -17.43 -12.52 -10.65
C ILE A 138 -18.76 -13.02 -10.09
N VAL A 139 -19.23 -14.21 -10.46
CA VAL A 139 -20.45 -14.78 -9.85
C VAL A 139 -20.29 -14.97 -8.34
N GLY A 140 -19.14 -15.45 -7.90
CA GLY A 140 -18.85 -15.70 -6.50
C GLY A 140 -18.93 -14.44 -5.64
N ILE A 141 -18.51 -13.27 -6.14
CA ILE A 141 -18.61 -12.01 -5.38
C ILE A 141 -20.05 -11.65 -5.02
N PHE A 142 -21.02 -12.02 -5.86
CA PHE A 142 -22.45 -11.79 -5.60
C PHE A 142 -23.00 -12.74 -4.54
N VAL A 143 -22.41 -13.93 -4.39
CA VAL A 143 -22.82 -14.92 -3.38
C VAL A 143 -22.22 -14.60 -2.02
N ILE A 144 -20.90 -14.34 -1.99
CA ILE A 144 -20.16 -14.00 -0.77
C ILE A 144 -19.26 -12.80 -1.09
N PRO A 145 -19.59 -11.57 -0.63
CA PRO A 145 -18.76 -10.42 -0.89
C PRO A 145 -17.34 -10.63 -0.32
N PHE A 146 -16.33 -10.12 -1.04
CA PHE A 146 -14.89 -10.24 -0.78
C PHE A 146 -14.30 -11.65 -0.94
N VAL A 147 -14.87 -12.66 -0.28
CA VAL A 147 -14.35 -14.04 -0.28
C VAL A 147 -14.81 -14.84 -1.50
N GLY A 148 -15.92 -14.44 -2.09
CA GLY A 148 -16.51 -15.10 -3.24
C GLY A 148 -15.70 -14.93 -4.52
N LEU A 149 -14.90 -13.87 -4.67
CA LEU A 149 -14.04 -13.72 -5.83
C LEU A 149 -12.90 -14.78 -5.86
N PRO A 150 -12.12 -14.98 -4.79
CA PRO A 150 -11.14 -16.07 -4.75
C PRO A 150 -11.81 -17.45 -4.82
N LEU A 151 -12.88 -17.69 -4.03
CA LEU A 151 -13.56 -18.99 -4.02
C LEU A 151 -14.22 -19.34 -5.36
N GLY A 152 -14.91 -18.37 -5.97
CA GLY A 152 -15.52 -18.51 -7.29
C GLY A 152 -14.47 -18.71 -8.37
N PHE A 153 -13.35 -17.99 -8.32
CA PHE A 153 -12.24 -18.21 -9.24
C PHE A 153 -11.69 -19.65 -9.14
N LEU A 154 -11.51 -20.14 -7.90
CA LEU A 154 -11.03 -21.49 -7.65
C LEU A 154 -12.01 -22.55 -8.19
N LEU A 155 -13.30 -22.39 -7.91
CA LEU A 155 -14.36 -23.30 -8.37
C LEU A 155 -14.53 -23.27 -9.88
N GLY A 156 -14.48 -22.10 -10.51
CA GLY A 156 -14.59 -21.96 -11.96
C GLY A 156 -13.42 -22.60 -12.70
N LEU A 157 -12.18 -22.37 -12.22
CA LEU A 157 -10.99 -23.00 -12.79
C LEU A 157 -11.06 -24.52 -12.64
N TYR A 158 -11.48 -24.98 -11.46
CA TYR A 158 -11.66 -26.39 -11.14
C TYR A 158 -12.67 -27.07 -12.06
N ILE A 159 -13.86 -26.50 -12.23
CA ILE A 159 -14.93 -27.07 -13.05
C ILE A 159 -14.49 -27.09 -14.51
N CYS A 160 -13.86 -26.01 -15.01
CA CYS A 160 -13.45 -25.92 -16.40
C CYS A 160 -12.39 -26.96 -16.77
N GLU A 161 -11.42 -27.21 -15.89
CA GLU A 161 -10.38 -28.20 -16.14
C GLU A 161 -10.88 -29.64 -15.92
N ALA A 162 -11.82 -29.86 -14.98
CA ALA A 162 -12.50 -31.14 -14.81
C ALA A 162 -13.31 -31.54 -16.06
N LEU A 163 -13.93 -30.57 -16.75
CA LEU A 163 -14.64 -30.78 -18.00
C LEU A 163 -13.69 -31.01 -19.19
N ARG A 164 -12.50 -30.38 -19.19
CA ARG A 164 -11.52 -30.48 -20.27
C ARG A 164 -10.82 -31.85 -20.35
N GLN A 165 -10.57 -32.49 -19.22
CA GLN A 165 -9.67 -33.64 -19.17
C GLN A 165 -10.24 -34.94 -19.74
N GLN A 166 -11.56 -35.12 -19.83
CA GLN A 166 -12.36 -36.22 -20.46
C GLN A 166 -11.78 -37.66 -20.59
N ASP A 167 -10.67 -38.01 -19.95
CA ASP A 167 -9.86 -39.20 -20.18
C ASP A 167 -9.53 -39.88 -18.83
N TRP A 168 -10.40 -40.81 -18.46
CA TRP A 168 -10.82 -41.08 -17.07
C TRP A 168 -9.82 -41.73 -16.09
N ARG A 169 -8.65 -42.25 -16.50
CA ARG A 169 -7.86 -43.14 -15.62
C ARG A 169 -6.38 -42.84 -15.37
N LYS A 170 -5.70 -42.07 -16.23
CA LYS A 170 -4.25 -41.80 -16.06
C LYS A 170 -3.88 -40.32 -16.02
N GLY A 171 -4.70 -39.43 -16.61
CA GLY A 171 -4.49 -37.97 -16.55
C GLY A 171 -4.99 -37.31 -15.27
N PHE A 172 -6.06 -37.83 -14.67
CA PHE A 172 -6.76 -37.22 -13.54
C PHE A 172 -5.88 -36.95 -12.31
N THR A 173 -5.09 -37.92 -11.85
CA THR A 173 -4.29 -37.72 -10.63
C THR A 173 -3.17 -36.69 -10.84
N SER A 174 -2.53 -36.70 -12.01
CA SER A 174 -1.41 -35.80 -12.31
C SER A 174 -1.87 -34.38 -12.61
N ALA A 175 -2.96 -34.24 -13.37
CA ALA A 175 -3.62 -32.97 -13.65
C ALA A 175 -4.24 -32.35 -12.40
N TRP A 176 -4.83 -33.15 -11.52
CA TRP A 176 -5.38 -32.71 -10.24
C TRP A 176 -4.31 -32.16 -9.30
N ILE A 177 -3.15 -32.81 -9.24
CA ILE A 177 -2.01 -32.36 -8.42
C ILE A 177 -1.37 -31.10 -9.01
N ALA A 178 -1.29 -30.99 -10.35
CA ALA A 178 -0.81 -29.79 -11.03
C ALA A 178 -1.78 -28.61 -10.82
N MET A 179 -3.09 -28.83 -10.96
CA MET A 179 -4.14 -27.84 -10.71
C MET A 179 -4.18 -27.36 -9.27
N LYS A 180 -4.18 -28.29 -8.30
CA LYS A 180 -4.19 -27.91 -6.88
C LYS A 180 -2.99 -27.04 -6.54
N ALA A 181 -1.86 -27.24 -7.21
CA ALA A 181 -0.68 -26.45 -6.98
C ALA A 181 -0.67 -25.10 -7.71
N LEU A 182 -1.21 -25.03 -8.94
CA LEU A 182 -1.28 -23.79 -9.71
C LEU A 182 -2.39 -22.85 -9.20
N GLY A 183 -3.57 -23.41 -8.93
CA GLY A 183 -4.72 -22.65 -8.42
C GLY A 183 -4.51 -22.12 -7.00
N THR A 184 -3.83 -22.87 -6.13
CA THR A 184 -3.57 -22.40 -4.75
C THR A 184 -2.58 -21.23 -4.70
N GLY A 185 -1.57 -21.18 -5.58
CA GLY A 185 -0.64 -20.06 -5.65
C GLY A 185 -1.36 -18.74 -5.97
N ILE A 186 -2.12 -18.72 -7.07
CA ILE A 186 -2.93 -17.55 -7.47
C ILE A 186 -3.99 -17.21 -6.43
N LEU A 187 -4.62 -18.20 -5.79
CA LEU A 187 -5.61 -17.95 -4.74
C LEU A 187 -5.01 -17.26 -3.52
N ILE A 188 -3.83 -17.72 -3.08
CA ILE A 188 -3.12 -17.13 -1.95
C ILE A 188 -2.71 -15.70 -2.29
N GLU A 189 -2.13 -15.48 -3.46
CA GLU A 189 -1.70 -14.15 -3.91
C GLU A 189 -2.88 -13.18 -4.05
N PHE A 190 -3.99 -13.62 -4.63
CA PHE A 190 -5.23 -12.84 -4.70
C PHE A 190 -5.81 -12.53 -3.31
N SER A 191 -5.79 -13.49 -2.39
CA SER A 191 -6.30 -13.31 -1.02
C SER A 191 -5.47 -12.28 -0.23
N LEU A 192 -4.14 -12.35 -0.36
CA LEU A 192 -3.23 -11.39 0.26
C LEU A 192 -3.40 -9.99 -0.35
N ALA A 193 -3.61 -9.89 -1.67
CA ALA A 193 -3.91 -8.63 -2.33
C ALA A 193 -5.26 -8.03 -1.91
N MET A 194 -6.28 -8.87 -1.70
CA MET A 194 -7.57 -8.43 -1.13
C MET A 194 -7.41 -7.90 0.30
N LEU A 195 -6.70 -8.61 1.16
CA LEU A 195 -6.39 -8.15 2.53
C LEU A 195 -5.62 -6.82 2.52
N SER A 196 -4.68 -6.66 1.59
CA SER A 196 -3.97 -5.40 1.40
C SER A 196 -4.92 -4.27 0.98
N THR A 197 -5.85 -4.55 0.07
CA THR A 197 -6.86 -3.59 -0.40
C THR A 197 -7.79 -3.15 0.73
N ILE A 198 -8.24 -4.10 1.57
CA ILE A 198 -9.06 -3.81 2.75
C ILE A 198 -8.26 -2.94 3.73
N THR A 199 -6.99 -3.27 3.97
CA THR A 199 -6.11 -2.49 4.85
C THR A 199 -5.96 -1.05 4.36
N PHE A 200 -5.78 -0.87 3.05
CA PHE A 200 -5.75 0.45 2.41
C PHE A 200 -7.07 1.22 2.63
N ALA A 201 -8.22 0.58 2.39
CA ALA A 201 -9.52 1.21 2.57
C ALA A 201 -9.76 1.66 4.02
N VAL A 202 -9.38 0.84 5.00
CA VAL A 202 -9.44 1.19 6.42
C VAL A 202 -8.49 2.35 6.75
N ALA A 203 -7.27 2.35 6.23
CA ALA A 203 -6.30 3.42 6.47
C ALA A 203 -6.77 4.76 5.90
N VAL A 204 -7.36 4.75 4.69
CA VAL A 204 -8.00 5.92 4.08
C VAL A 204 -9.12 6.43 4.98
N LEU A 205 -10.01 5.55 5.43
CA LEU A 205 -11.12 5.93 6.31
C LEU A 205 -10.60 6.56 7.62
N VAL A 206 -9.63 5.93 8.27
CA VAL A 206 -9.02 6.44 9.50
C VAL A 206 -8.40 7.82 9.27
N HIS A 207 -7.58 7.97 8.22
CA HIS A 207 -6.92 9.23 7.88
C HIS A 207 -7.92 10.37 7.74
N PHE A 208 -8.95 10.22 6.91
CA PHE A 208 -9.94 11.27 6.66
C PHE A 208 -10.91 11.53 7.81
N VAL A 209 -11.08 10.59 8.74
CA VAL A 209 -11.87 10.82 9.98
C VAL A 209 -11.04 11.57 11.04
N THR A 210 -9.72 11.41 11.03
CA THR A 210 -8.80 12.04 11.99
C THR A 210 -8.15 13.33 11.52
N ALA A 211 -8.27 13.66 10.22
CA ALA A 211 -7.71 14.86 9.58
C ALA A 211 -8.67 16.04 9.67
#